data_AF-A0A562LEN9-F1
#
_entry.id   AF-A0A562LEN9-F1
#
_cell.length_a   1.000
_cell.length_b   1.000
_cell.length_c   1.000
_cell.angle_alpha   90.00
_cell.angle_beta   90.00
_cell.angle_gamma   90.00
#
_symmetry.space_group_name_H-M   'P 1'
#
loop_
_entity.id
_entity.type
_entity.pdbx_description
1 polymer ?
#
loop_
_entity_poly.entity_id
_entity_poly.type
_entity_poly.pdbx_seq_one_letter_code
_entity_poly.pdbx_strand_id
1 'polypeptide(L)'
;MARHYDGFYVDKDELIKKLKSDLWMTRYALLNRAPSAFYQMLSSYLDCGSKEETYPWLDNVAEEVVKHADLLPGSIDQWSGARAMCPLCGEGANSYYEQGFAYPEGLRRHLVGYGNTHQCVFTDTAMMLARESWTERFAEEEKTRRQENHRQQEARRKVEALYRIEPFEPPRLLDEDLWYGATTRKAQQMREAFDRLSEMGLKHIIDGAVEAWIDEKDEFVVYADPRQFGRIEFTVWKKPLPKRTPSHAYKYRIGSFHILDTWKNDLKKKYEARLPARDM
;
A
#
# COMPACT_ATOMS: atom_id res chain seq x y z
N MET A 1 29.92 -25.41 -43.31
CA MET A 1 28.46 -25.27 -43.46
C MET A 1 27.89 -24.54 -42.25
N ALA A 2 27.92 -23.21 -42.29
CA ALA A 2 27.27 -22.38 -41.27
C ALA A 2 25.79 -22.24 -41.65
N ARG A 3 24.89 -22.68 -40.77
CA ARG A 3 23.45 -22.39 -40.92
C ARG A 3 23.26 -20.93 -40.55
N HIS A 4 23.02 -20.09 -41.54
CA HIS A 4 22.43 -18.76 -41.35
C HIS A 4 21.04 -18.97 -40.74
N TYR A 5 20.89 -18.69 -39.44
CA TYR A 5 19.59 -18.38 -38.88
C TYR A 5 19.34 -16.91 -39.21
N ASP A 6 18.41 -16.66 -40.14
CA ASP A 6 17.85 -15.32 -40.36
C ASP A 6 17.15 -14.88 -39.07
N GLY A 7 17.91 -14.17 -38.25
CA GLY A 7 17.44 -13.55 -37.03
C GLY A 7 16.55 -12.38 -37.39
N PHE A 8 15.25 -12.62 -37.51
CA PHE A 8 14.25 -11.57 -37.45
C PHE A 8 14.37 -10.89 -36.07
N TYR A 9 15.04 -9.74 -36.05
CA TYR A 9 15.06 -8.86 -34.89
C TYR A 9 13.65 -8.26 -34.78
N VAL A 10 12.77 -8.95 -34.07
CA VAL A 10 11.44 -8.41 -33.76
C VAL A 10 11.65 -7.22 -32.86
N ASP A 11 11.21 -6.05 -33.32
CA ASP A 11 11.17 -4.87 -32.47
C ASP A 11 10.31 -5.19 -31.25
N LYS A 12 10.94 -5.14 -30.08
CA LYS A 12 10.30 -5.49 -28.80
C LYS A 12 9.12 -4.55 -28.52
N ASP A 13 9.21 -3.30 -28.94
CA ASP A 13 8.16 -2.32 -28.67
C ASP A 13 6.93 -2.57 -29.55
N GLU A 14 7.14 -2.93 -30.82
CA GLU A 14 6.06 -3.37 -31.71
C GLU A 14 5.39 -4.65 -31.21
N LEU A 15 6.18 -5.63 -30.76
CA LEU A 15 5.66 -6.88 -30.19
C LEU A 15 4.84 -6.61 -28.92
N ILE A 16 5.34 -5.78 -28.00
CA ILE A 16 4.61 -5.41 -26.78
C ILE A 16 3.29 -4.72 -27.14
N LYS A 17 3.30 -3.79 -28.10
CA LYS A 17 2.08 -3.10 -28.55
C LYS A 17 1.06 -4.08 -29.12
N LYS A 18 1.50 -5.02 -29.96
CA LYS A 18 0.62 -6.06 -30.51
C LYS A 18 0.03 -6.94 -29.41
N LEU A 19 0.85 -7.45 -28.50
CA LEU A 19 0.39 -8.30 -27.40
C LEU A 19 -0.62 -7.59 -26.49
N LYS A 20 -0.42 -6.30 -26.21
CA LYS A 20 -1.40 -5.49 -25.48
C LYS A 20 -2.73 -5.40 -26.21
N SER A 21 -2.71 -5.14 -27.54
CA SER A 21 -3.93 -5.11 -28.36
C SER A 21 -4.65 -6.45 -28.37
N ASP A 22 -3.93 -7.56 -28.57
CA ASP A 22 -4.53 -8.90 -28.60
C ASP A 22 -5.14 -9.27 -27.24
N LEU A 23 -4.47 -8.92 -26.15
CA LEU A 23 -4.96 -9.13 -24.79
C LEU A 23 -6.21 -8.29 -24.51
N TRP A 24 -6.22 -7.02 -24.91
CA TRP A 24 -7.38 -6.13 -24.79
C TRP A 24 -8.59 -6.69 -25.55
N MET A 25 -8.40 -7.10 -26.81
CA MET A 25 -9.45 -7.73 -27.63
C MET A 25 -9.99 -9.00 -26.99
N THR A 26 -9.11 -9.83 -26.42
CA THR A 26 -9.50 -11.07 -25.74
C THR A 26 -10.36 -10.79 -24.50
N ARG A 27 -9.96 -9.83 -23.67
CA ARG A 27 -10.72 -9.40 -22.49
C ARG A 27 -12.08 -8.82 -22.87
N TYR A 28 -12.11 -7.95 -23.89
CA TYR A 28 -13.35 -7.38 -24.39
C TYR A 28 -14.29 -8.47 -24.95
N ALA A 29 -13.76 -9.44 -25.70
CA ALA A 29 -14.51 -10.57 -26.22
C ALA A 29 -15.08 -11.45 -25.11
N LEU A 30 -14.33 -11.67 -24.03
CA LEU A 30 -14.80 -12.39 -22.85
C LEU A 30 -15.95 -11.64 -22.17
N LEU A 31 -15.81 -10.32 -21.97
CA LEU A 31 -16.85 -9.52 -21.33
C LEU A 31 -18.17 -9.54 -22.12
N ASN A 32 -18.10 -9.51 -23.45
CA ASN A 32 -19.25 -9.64 -24.34
C ASN A 32 -19.98 -10.99 -24.26
N ARG A 33 -19.41 -12.01 -23.59
CA ARG A 33 -20.10 -13.28 -23.31
C ARG A 33 -20.98 -13.22 -22.07
N ALA A 34 -20.85 -12.19 -21.24
CA ALA A 34 -21.75 -11.99 -20.13
C ALA A 34 -23.19 -11.73 -20.65
N PRO A 35 -24.23 -12.17 -19.92
CA PRO A 35 -25.61 -11.77 -20.21
C PRO A 35 -25.72 -10.24 -20.35
N SER A 36 -26.56 -9.78 -21.29
CA SER A 36 -26.63 -8.36 -21.67
C SER A 36 -26.88 -7.41 -20.49
N ALA A 37 -27.71 -7.82 -19.53
CA ALA A 37 -27.98 -7.08 -18.29
C ALA A 37 -26.70 -6.84 -17.47
N PHE A 38 -25.83 -7.84 -17.38
CA PHE A 38 -24.56 -7.73 -16.65
C PHE A 38 -23.46 -7.06 -17.46
N TYR A 39 -23.45 -7.23 -18.79
CA TYR A 39 -22.49 -6.53 -19.64
C TYR A 39 -22.54 -5.02 -19.45
N GLN A 40 -23.75 -4.44 -19.42
CA GLN A 40 -23.93 -3.00 -19.19
C GLN A 40 -23.32 -2.57 -17.85
N MET A 41 -23.62 -3.29 -16.77
CA MET A 41 -23.05 -3.04 -15.44
C MET A 41 -21.52 -3.17 -15.43
N LEU A 42 -20.98 -4.21 -16.08
CA LEU A 42 -19.54 -4.44 -16.13
C LEU A 42 -18.81 -3.44 -17.03
N SER A 43 -19.51 -2.78 -17.96
CA SER A 43 -18.96 -1.74 -18.84
C SER A 43 -19.09 -0.31 -18.30
N SER A 44 -19.84 -0.09 -17.21
CA SER A 44 -20.08 1.24 -16.62
C SER A 44 -18.86 1.87 -15.97
N TYR A 45 -17.71 1.16 -15.91
CA TYR A 45 -16.44 1.77 -15.53
C TYR A 45 -16.05 2.94 -16.45
N LEU A 46 -16.58 2.97 -17.67
CA LEU A 46 -16.38 4.07 -18.63
C LEU A 46 -16.99 5.38 -18.10
N ASP A 47 -18.01 5.30 -17.25
CA ASP A 47 -18.68 6.45 -16.66
C ASP A 47 -17.97 6.99 -15.41
N CYS A 48 -17.00 6.24 -14.86
CA CYS A 48 -16.21 6.71 -13.71
C CYS A 48 -15.44 7.98 -14.06
N GLY A 49 -15.52 8.98 -13.18
CA GLY A 49 -14.85 10.28 -13.32
C GLY A 49 -13.42 10.31 -12.80
N SER A 50 -13.04 9.32 -11.98
CA SER A 50 -11.75 9.25 -11.30
C SER A 50 -11.34 7.80 -10.96
N LYS A 51 -10.07 7.57 -10.55
CA LYS A 51 -9.65 6.24 -10.03
C LYS A 51 -10.15 5.98 -8.62
N GLU A 52 -10.49 7.02 -7.87
CA GLU A 52 -11.03 6.90 -6.53
C GLU A 52 -12.43 6.26 -6.54
N GLU A 53 -13.17 6.40 -7.65
CA GLU A 53 -14.47 5.76 -7.89
C GLU A 53 -14.38 4.26 -8.22
N THR A 54 -13.17 3.71 -8.42
CA THR A 54 -12.96 2.32 -8.82
C THR A 54 -13.57 1.29 -7.84
N TYR A 55 -13.27 1.41 -6.55
CA TYR A 55 -13.78 0.45 -5.55
C TYR A 55 -15.29 0.60 -5.33
N PRO A 56 -15.83 1.83 -5.18
CA PRO A 56 -17.28 2.04 -5.17
C PRO A 56 -17.99 1.44 -6.39
N TRP A 57 -17.43 1.61 -7.59
CA TRP A 57 -18.00 1.03 -8.81
C TRP A 57 -18.06 -0.50 -8.73
N LEU A 58 -16.95 -1.17 -8.40
CA LEU A 58 -16.90 -2.63 -8.32
C LEU A 58 -17.84 -3.18 -7.24
N ASP A 59 -17.92 -2.50 -6.09
CA ASP A 59 -18.85 -2.85 -5.02
C ASP A 59 -20.31 -2.73 -5.49
N ASN A 60 -20.68 -1.64 -6.17
CA ASN A 60 -22.02 -1.47 -6.73
C ASN A 60 -22.36 -2.55 -7.77
N VAL A 61 -21.42 -2.87 -8.68
CA VAL A 61 -21.60 -3.97 -9.64
C VAL A 61 -21.82 -5.29 -8.92
N ALA A 62 -21.03 -5.58 -7.88
CA ALA A 62 -21.18 -6.80 -7.11
C ALA A 62 -22.54 -6.88 -6.41
N GLU A 63 -23.01 -5.77 -5.82
CA GLU A 63 -24.32 -5.71 -5.18
C GLU A 63 -25.47 -5.96 -6.17
N GLU A 64 -25.43 -5.36 -7.36
CA GLU A 64 -26.44 -5.62 -8.39
C GLU A 64 -26.41 -7.07 -8.87
N VAL A 65 -25.23 -7.64 -9.10
CA VAL A 65 -25.09 -9.05 -9.51
C VAL A 65 -25.65 -10.00 -8.43
N VAL A 66 -25.41 -9.71 -7.15
CA VAL A 66 -25.95 -10.51 -6.02
C VAL A 66 -27.48 -10.49 -5.99
N LYS A 67 -28.13 -9.37 -6.35
CA LYS A 67 -29.61 -9.29 -6.41
C LYS A 67 -30.22 -10.20 -7.49
N HIS A 68 -29.45 -10.51 -8.53
CA HIS A 68 -29.88 -11.37 -9.63
C HIS A 68 -29.46 -12.84 -9.46
N ALA A 69 -28.84 -13.21 -8.34
CA ALA A 69 -28.41 -14.57 -8.11
C ALA A 69 -29.56 -15.46 -7.62
N ASP A 70 -29.77 -16.58 -8.31
CA ASP A 70 -30.74 -17.59 -7.89
C ASP A 70 -30.20 -18.42 -6.71
N LEU A 71 -31.01 -18.55 -5.65
CA LEU A 71 -30.67 -19.37 -4.50
C LEU A 71 -30.78 -20.86 -4.86
N LEU A 72 -29.81 -21.65 -4.39
CA LEU A 72 -29.79 -23.09 -4.60
C LEU A 72 -30.90 -23.76 -3.77
N PRO A 73 -31.73 -24.63 -4.40
CA PRO A 73 -32.78 -25.35 -3.70
C PRO A 73 -32.24 -26.17 -2.53
N GLY A 74 -32.89 -26.10 -1.36
CA GLY A 74 -32.50 -26.84 -0.17
C GLY A 74 -31.30 -26.28 0.60
N SER A 75 -30.70 -25.17 0.16
CA SER A 75 -29.63 -24.49 0.92
C SER A 75 -30.16 -23.66 2.10
N ILE A 76 -31.42 -23.25 2.06
CA ILE A 76 -32.03 -22.35 3.05
C ILE A 76 -32.15 -23.03 4.43
N ASP A 77 -32.32 -24.35 4.47
CA ASP A 77 -32.55 -25.13 5.70
C ASP A 77 -31.26 -25.80 6.23
N GLN A 78 -30.11 -25.57 5.58
CA GLN A 78 -28.82 -26.13 5.99
C GLN A 78 -28.14 -25.24 7.04
N TRP A 79 -27.34 -25.86 7.91
CA TRP A 79 -26.57 -25.18 8.96
C TRP A 79 -25.62 -24.10 8.39
N SER A 80 -25.25 -24.20 7.11
CA SER A 80 -24.40 -23.28 6.35
C SER A 80 -25.14 -22.05 5.77
N GLY A 81 -26.47 -21.98 5.90
CA GLY A 81 -27.30 -20.89 5.35
C GLY A 81 -27.49 -20.95 3.83
N ALA A 82 -28.30 -20.01 3.32
CA ALA A 82 -28.65 -19.90 1.90
C ALA A 82 -27.40 -19.74 1.01
N ARG A 83 -27.39 -20.40 -0.16
CA ARG A 83 -26.27 -20.36 -1.09
C ARG A 83 -26.73 -20.07 -2.51
N ALA A 84 -25.85 -19.50 -3.33
CA ALA A 84 -26.10 -19.19 -4.72
C ALA A 84 -24.89 -19.50 -5.60
N MET A 85 -25.13 -19.87 -6.86
CA MET A 85 -24.07 -19.89 -7.87
C MET A 85 -23.80 -18.47 -8.37
N CYS A 86 -22.59 -18.20 -8.84
CA CYS A 86 -22.31 -16.91 -9.45
C CYS A 86 -23.06 -16.79 -10.79
N PRO A 87 -23.94 -15.79 -11.00
CA PRO A 87 -24.71 -15.66 -12.24
C PRO A 87 -23.86 -15.21 -13.44
N LEU A 88 -22.60 -14.81 -13.22
CA LEU A 88 -21.66 -14.45 -14.26
C LEU A 88 -20.87 -15.67 -14.76
N CYS A 89 -20.06 -16.28 -13.89
CA CYS A 89 -19.20 -17.40 -14.27
C CYS A 89 -19.86 -18.77 -14.14
N GLY A 90 -21.01 -18.87 -13.48
CA GLY A 90 -21.66 -20.15 -13.20
C GLY A 90 -20.92 -21.01 -12.18
N GLU A 91 -19.87 -20.49 -11.52
CA GLU A 91 -19.09 -21.22 -10.53
C GLU A 91 -19.68 -21.09 -9.12
N GLY A 92 -19.29 -22.02 -8.25
CA GLY A 92 -19.61 -22.02 -6.82
C GLY A 92 -18.33 -22.05 -5.98
N ALA A 93 -18.45 -22.17 -4.66
CA ALA A 93 -17.29 -22.31 -3.80
C ALA A 93 -16.49 -23.59 -4.12
N ASN A 94 -15.16 -23.53 -4.03
CA ASN A 94 -14.24 -24.66 -4.27
C ASN A 94 -14.26 -25.74 -3.17
N SER A 95 -15.38 -25.94 -2.48
CA SER A 95 -15.52 -26.96 -1.43
C SER A 95 -16.19 -28.21 -2.00
N TYR A 96 -15.61 -29.38 -1.73
CA TYR A 96 -16.21 -30.66 -2.13
C TYR A 96 -17.58 -30.91 -1.47
N TYR A 97 -17.83 -30.28 -0.32
CA TYR A 97 -19.02 -30.50 0.50
C TYR A 97 -20.10 -29.43 0.34
N GLU A 98 -19.80 -28.31 -0.33
CA GLU A 98 -20.73 -27.19 -0.46
C GLU A 98 -20.85 -26.76 -1.91
N GLN A 99 -22.08 -26.74 -2.44
CA GLN A 99 -22.36 -26.16 -3.74
C GLN A 99 -22.68 -24.67 -3.59
N GLY A 100 -22.17 -23.83 -4.50
CA GLY A 100 -22.39 -22.39 -4.50
C GLY A 100 -21.63 -21.64 -3.42
N PHE A 101 -21.75 -20.31 -3.42
CA PHE A 101 -21.21 -19.40 -2.41
C PHE A 101 -22.24 -19.10 -1.34
N ALA A 102 -21.80 -18.83 -0.10
CA ALA A 102 -22.68 -18.33 0.95
C ALA A 102 -23.35 -17.01 0.51
N TYR A 103 -24.67 -16.92 0.63
CA TYR A 103 -25.44 -15.75 0.21
C TYR A 103 -25.73 -14.80 1.38
N PRO A 104 -25.63 -13.46 1.20
CA PRO A 104 -25.09 -12.76 0.03
C PRO A 104 -23.57 -12.57 0.06
N GLU A 105 -22.97 -12.59 1.26
CA GLU A 105 -21.61 -12.06 1.47
C GLU A 105 -20.51 -12.92 0.86
N GLY A 106 -20.65 -14.25 0.84
CA GLY A 106 -19.69 -15.13 0.17
C GLY A 106 -19.65 -14.91 -1.35
N LEU A 107 -20.82 -14.73 -1.96
CA LEU A 107 -20.93 -14.39 -3.39
C LEU A 107 -20.35 -13.00 -3.67
N ARG A 108 -20.66 -12.01 -2.83
CA ARG A 108 -20.08 -10.66 -2.93
C ARG A 108 -18.55 -10.71 -2.90
N ARG A 109 -17.95 -11.44 -1.96
CA ARG A 109 -16.49 -11.62 -1.84
C ARG A 109 -15.85 -12.22 -3.07
N HIS A 110 -16.51 -13.18 -3.71
CA HIS A 110 -16.06 -13.74 -4.98
C HIS A 110 -16.10 -12.70 -6.11
N LEU A 111 -17.14 -11.87 -6.20
CA LEU A 111 -17.23 -10.83 -7.24
C LEU A 111 -16.15 -9.74 -7.07
N VAL A 112 -15.86 -9.35 -5.83
CA VAL A 112 -14.87 -8.28 -5.56
C VAL A 112 -13.44 -8.78 -5.35
N GLY A 113 -13.22 -10.08 -5.16
CA GLY A 113 -11.91 -10.67 -4.87
C GLY A 113 -11.40 -10.42 -3.44
N TYR A 114 -12.30 -10.39 -2.45
CA TYR A 114 -11.95 -10.11 -1.05
C TYR A 114 -11.83 -11.39 -0.20
N GLY A 115 -11.02 -11.33 0.87
CA GLY A 115 -10.96 -12.38 1.88
C GLY A 115 -10.37 -13.71 1.39
N ASN A 116 -9.28 -13.65 0.61
CA ASN A 116 -8.59 -14.82 0.05
C ASN A 116 -9.47 -15.69 -0.88
N THR A 117 -10.45 -15.08 -1.55
CA THR A 117 -11.32 -15.74 -2.53
C THR A 117 -10.85 -15.42 -3.95
N HIS A 118 -10.87 -16.40 -4.86
CA HIS A 118 -10.62 -16.12 -6.28
C HIS A 118 -11.72 -15.21 -6.83
N GLN A 119 -11.29 -14.10 -7.46
CA GLN A 119 -12.24 -13.15 -8.04
C GLN A 119 -12.95 -13.78 -9.26
N CYS A 120 -14.24 -13.46 -9.44
CA CYS A 120 -14.97 -13.86 -10.64
C CYS A 120 -14.25 -13.36 -11.90
N VAL A 121 -14.07 -14.24 -12.88
CA VAL A 121 -13.34 -13.93 -14.12
C VAL A 121 -13.93 -12.72 -14.87
N PHE A 122 -15.25 -12.52 -14.81
CA PHE A 122 -15.93 -11.42 -15.49
C PHE A 122 -15.67 -10.07 -14.82
N THR A 123 -15.78 -9.99 -13.50
CA THR A 123 -15.51 -8.76 -12.74
C THR A 123 -14.01 -8.44 -12.71
N ASP A 124 -13.14 -9.46 -12.64
CA ASP A 124 -11.69 -9.27 -12.78
C ASP A 124 -11.33 -8.74 -14.18
N THR A 125 -11.91 -9.32 -15.23
CA THR A 125 -11.73 -8.84 -16.61
C THR A 125 -12.21 -7.40 -16.79
N ALA A 126 -13.39 -7.06 -16.25
CA ALA A 126 -13.91 -5.70 -16.26
C ALA A 126 -12.96 -4.74 -15.54
N MET A 127 -12.44 -5.14 -14.37
CA MET A 127 -11.47 -4.36 -13.60
C MET A 127 -10.15 -4.16 -14.35
N MET A 128 -9.66 -5.16 -15.08
CA MET A 128 -8.47 -5.02 -15.92
C MET A 128 -8.68 -4.02 -17.06
N LEU A 129 -9.81 -4.11 -17.76
CA LEU A 129 -10.18 -3.16 -18.83
C LEU A 129 -10.36 -1.73 -18.28
N ALA A 130 -10.99 -1.62 -17.11
CA ALA A 130 -11.18 -0.35 -16.43
C ALA A 130 -9.84 0.29 -16.04
N ARG A 131 -8.92 -0.47 -15.43
CA ARG A 131 -7.58 0.01 -15.08
C ARG A 131 -6.80 0.52 -16.29
N GLU A 132 -6.88 -0.17 -17.43
CA GLU A 132 -6.24 0.27 -18.68
C GLU A 132 -6.84 1.59 -19.16
N SER A 133 -8.18 1.67 -19.25
CA SER A 133 -8.89 2.89 -19.66
C SER A 133 -8.59 4.09 -18.76
N TRP A 134 -8.64 3.90 -17.44
CA TRP A 134 -8.39 4.95 -16.46
C TRP A 134 -6.93 5.37 -16.40
N THR A 135 -5.98 4.44 -16.64
CA THR A 135 -4.56 4.80 -16.71
C THR A 135 -4.33 5.78 -17.85
N GLU A 136 -4.94 5.57 -19.01
CA GLU A 136 -4.81 6.49 -20.13
C GLU A 136 -5.59 7.79 -19.89
N ARG A 137 -6.85 7.69 -19.45
CA ARG A 137 -7.76 8.83 -19.26
C ARG A 137 -7.30 9.79 -18.17
N PHE A 138 -6.79 9.28 -17.05
CA PHE A 138 -6.43 10.08 -15.87
C PHE A 138 -4.92 10.30 -15.72
N ALA A 139 -4.08 9.84 -16.66
CA ALA A 139 -2.62 9.98 -16.57
C ALA A 139 -2.16 11.44 -16.35
N GLU A 140 -2.69 12.37 -17.14
CA GLU A 140 -2.25 13.76 -17.08
C GLU A 140 -2.74 14.47 -15.81
N GLU A 141 -3.96 14.16 -15.37
CA GLU A 141 -4.49 14.65 -14.10
C GLU A 141 -3.67 14.13 -12.92
N GLU A 142 -3.35 12.82 -12.89
CA GLU A 142 -2.50 12.23 -11.86
C GLU A 142 -1.10 12.83 -11.86
N LYS A 143 -0.52 13.05 -13.04
CA LYS A 143 0.78 13.68 -13.18
C LYS A 143 0.75 15.11 -12.65
N THR A 144 -0.27 15.88 -12.99
CA THR A 144 -0.47 17.24 -12.49
C THR A 144 -0.64 17.24 -10.97
N ARG A 145 -1.48 16.36 -10.43
CA ARG A 145 -1.69 16.19 -8.99
C ARG A 145 -0.40 15.79 -8.25
N ARG A 146 0.39 14.86 -8.81
CA ARG A 146 1.70 14.47 -8.24
C ARG A 146 2.68 15.63 -8.26
N GLN A 147 2.74 16.39 -9.36
CA GLN A 147 3.59 17.56 -9.46
C GLN A 147 3.18 18.66 -8.47
N GLU A 148 1.88 18.89 -8.32
CA GLU A 148 1.35 19.86 -7.36
C GLU A 148 1.62 19.43 -5.93
N ASN A 149 1.34 18.17 -5.58
CA ASN A 149 1.68 17.62 -4.27
C ASN A 149 3.19 17.72 -3.97
N HIS A 150 4.03 17.43 -4.95
CA HIS A 150 5.48 17.58 -4.82
C HIS A 150 5.87 19.05 -4.62
N ARG A 151 5.29 19.99 -5.39
CA ARG A 151 5.54 21.43 -5.22
C ARG A 151 5.10 21.93 -3.85
N GLN A 152 3.95 21.47 -3.36
CA GLN A 152 3.45 21.80 -2.04
C GLN A 152 4.37 21.25 -0.95
N GLN A 153 4.81 20.00 -1.06
CA GLN A 153 5.79 19.42 -0.13
C GLN A 153 7.11 20.20 -0.14
N GLU A 154 7.65 20.55 -1.31
CA GLU A 154 8.86 21.36 -1.44
C GLU A 154 8.70 22.77 -0.87
N ALA A 155 7.53 23.39 -1.03
CA ALA A 155 7.23 24.68 -0.42
C ALA A 155 7.18 24.57 1.12
N ARG A 156 6.53 23.52 1.65
CA ARG A 156 6.46 23.23 3.08
C ARG A 156 7.86 22.99 3.67
N ARG A 157 8.71 22.24 2.98
CA ARG A 157 10.11 21.97 3.38
C ARG A 157 10.97 23.22 3.57
N LYS A 158 10.61 24.36 2.97
CA LYS A 158 11.33 25.63 3.12
C LYS A 158 10.93 26.43 4.36
N VAL A 159 9.78 26.14 4.95
CA VAL A 159 9.19 26.97 6.02
C VAL A 159 8.87 26.19 7.30
N GLU A 160 8.66 24.87 7.19
CA GLU A 160 8.36 23.99 8.33
C GLU A 160 9.62 23.37 8.92
N ALA A 161 9.53 22.96 10.19
CA ALA A 161 10.56 22.16 10.84
C ALA A 161 10.65 20.78 10.18
N LEU A 162 11.88 20.33 9.92
CA LEU A 162 12.20 19.03 9.37
C LEU A 162 12.87 18.16 10.42
N TYR A 163 12.65 16.85 10.35
CA TYR A 163 13.16 15.91 11.34
C TYR A 163 14.15 14.96 10.67
N ARG A 164 15.39 14.96 11.15
CA ARG A 164 16.40 13.99 10.75
C ARG A 164 16.29 12.76 11.64
N ILE A 165 15.71 11.71 11.07
CA ILE A 165 15.42 10.44 11.76
C ILE A 165 16.37 9.30 11.34
N GLU A 166 17.17 9.52 10.30
CA GLU A 166 18.18 8.60 9.78
C GLU A 166 19.39 9.41 9.25
N PRO A 167 20.60 8.83 9.20
CA PRO A 167 21.82 9.56 8.82
C PRO A 167 21.93 9.87 7.32
N PHE A 168 21.40 9.00 6.45
CA PHE A 168 21.65 9.07 4.98
C PHE A 168 20.44 9.54 4.16
N GLU A 169 19.30 9.69 4.81
CA GLU A 169 18.06 10.12 4.18
C GLU A 169 17.83 11.63 4.37
N PRO A 170 17.09 12.28 3.46
CA PRO A 170 16.70 13.66 3.67
C PRO A 170 15.83 13.79 4.94
N PRO A 171 15.98 14.90 5.70
CA PRO A 171 15.07 15.24 6.79
C PRO A 171 13.62 15.25 6.30
N ARG A 172 12.68 14.85 7.15
CA ARG A 172 11.27 14.67 6.75
C ARG A 172 10.35 15.68 7.43
N LEU A 173 9.22 16.01 6.80
CA LEU A 173 8.16 16.81 7.43
C LEU A 173 7.51 16.03 8.59
N LEU A 174 6.72 16.72 9.41
CA LEU A 174 6.05 16.12 10.57
C LEU A 174 5.13 14.94 10.19
N ASP A 175 4.42 15.05 9.08
CA ASP A 175 3.40 14.12 8.57
C ASP A 175 3.91 13.16 7.48
N GLU A 176 5.18 13.29 7.10
CA GLU A 176 5.75 12.54 5.97
C GLU A 176 6.18 11.12 6.35
N ASP A 177 5.79 10.15 5.52
CA ASP A 177 6.13 8.72 5.64
C ASP A 177 5.79 8.10 7.00
N LEU A 178 4.70 8.56 7.62
CA LEU A 178 4.16 7.92 8.81
C LEU A 178 3.48 6.59 8.45
N TRP A 179 3.51 5.65 9.39
CA TRP A 179 2.84 4.35 9.23
C TRP A 179 1.34 4.51 8.93
N TYR A 180 0.74 3.58 8.17
CA TYR A 180 -0.68 3.63 7.82
C TYR A 180 -1.59 3.69 9.07
N GLY A 181 -2.43 4.73 9.16
CA GLY A 181 -3.29 4.98 10.33
C GLY A 181 -2.59 5.66 11.50
N ALA A 182 -1.30 5.99 11.38
CA ALA A 182 -0.61 6.83 12.36
C ALA A 182 -1.13 8.27 12.30
N THR A 183 -1.16 8.91 13.48
CA THR A 183 -1.49 10.33 13.61
C THR A 183 -0.24 11.10 14.03
N THR A 184 -0.13 12.34 13.57
CA THR A 184 0.95 13.24 13.97
C THR A 184 0.75 13.71 15.42
N ARG A 185 1.85 13.90 16.15
CA ARG A 185 1.80 14.56 17.46
C ARG A 185 1.36 16.01 17.31
N LYS A 186 0.45 16.45 18.19
CA LYS A 186 0.14 17.88 18.40
C LYS A 186 1.29 18.57 19.15
N ALA A 187 1.32 19.90 19.16
CA ALA A 187 2.41 20.68 19.77
C ALA A 187 2.71 20.30 21.24
N GLN A 188 1.68 20.08 22.07
CA GLN A 188 1.89 19.66 23.46
C GLN A 188 2.49 18.25 23.57
N GLN A 189 1.97 17.31 22.78
CA GLN A 189 2.46 15.94 22.75
C GLN A 189 3.90 15.88 22.22
N MET A 190 4.26 16.80 21.30
CA MET A 190 5.62 16.91 20.80
C MET A 190 6.59 17.36 21.90
N ARG A 191 6.22 18.37 22.69
CA ARG A 191 7.02 18.79 23.86
C ARG A 191 7.23 17.64 24.84
N GLU A 192 6.16 16.91 25.15
CA GLU A 192 6.25 15.73 26.02
C GLU A 192 7.19 14.65 25.44
N ALA A 193 7.18 14.44 24.12
CA ALA A 193 8.11 13.53 23.46
C ALA A 193 9.57 14.01 23.59
N PHE A 194 9.82 15.32 23.43
CA PHE A 194 11.14 15.92 23.60
C PHE A 194 11.67 15.82 25.03
N ASP A 195 10.80 16.04 26.02
CA ASP A 195 11.15 15.87 27.44
C ASP A 195 11.56 14.42 27.73
N ARG A 196 10.82 13.45 27.18
CA ARG A 196 11.13 12.02 27.30
C ARG A 196 12.45 11.65 26.63
N LEU A 197 12.73 12.19 25.45
CA LEU A 197 14.00 11.98 24.75
C LEU A 197 15.18 12.55 25.55
N SER A 198 14.99 13.72 26.15
CA SER A 198 15.97 14.34 27.04
C SER A 198 16.20 13.48 28.30
N GLU A 199 15.14 12.93 28.91
CA GLU A 199 15.24 12.02 30.06
C GLU A 199 16.02 10.73 29.74
N MET A 200 15.86 10.21 28.52
CA MET A 200 16.64 9.07 28.01
C MET A 200 18.10 9.42 27.69
N GLY A 201 18.46 10.70 27.68
CA GLY A 201 19.82 11.20 27.45
C GLY A 201 20.16 11.45 25.98
N LEU A 202 19.18 11.53 25.08
CA LEU A 202 19.41 11.94 23.69
C LEU A 202 19.73 13.43 23.63
N LYS A 203 20.64 13.78 22.73
CA LYS A 203 21.00 15.18 22.44
C LYS A 203 20.10 15.73 21.35
N HIS A 204 19.52 16.89 21.62
CA HIS A 204 18.80 17.66 20.62
C HIS A 204 19.79 18.50 19.80
N ILE A 205 19.82 18.28 18.48
CA ILE A 205 20.66 19.01 17.53
C ILE A 205 19.74 19.77 16.58
N ILE A 206 19.97 21.07 16.45
CA ILE A 206 19.24 21.96 15.55
C ILE A 206 20.23 22.52 14.54
N ASP A 207 19.96 22.31 13.25
CA ASP A 207 20.72 22.84 12.11
C ASP A 207 19.76 23.53 11.14
N GLY A 208 19.62 24.85 11.27
CA GLY A 208 18.61 25.62 10.54
C GLY A 208 17.19 25.18 10.91
N ALA A 209 16.44 24.71 9.93
CA ALA A 209 15.08 24.16 10.12
C ALA A 209 15.07 22.66 10.43
N VAL A 210 16.24 22.01 10.50
CA VAL A 210 16.35 20.57 10.74
C VAL A 210 16.61 20.29 12.21
N GLU A 211 15.73 19.51 12.82
CA GLU A 211 15.84 18.99 14.19
C GLU A 211 16.24 17.51 14.17
N ALA A 212 17.12 17.12 15.07
CA ALA A 212 17.55 15.73 15.23
C ALA A 212 17.72 15.38 16.71
N TRP A 213 17.33 14.17 17.09
CA TRP A 213 17.52 13.64 18.44
C TRP A 213 18.43 12.43 18.37
N ILE A 214 19.65 12.59 18.89
CA ILE A 214 20.75 11.66 18.66
C ILE A 214 21.37 11.20 19.98
N ASP A 215 21.56 9.89 20.13
CA ASP A 215 22.44 9.30 21.13
C ASP A 215 23.69 8.75 20.43
N GLU A 216 24.82 9.38 20.71
CA GLU A 216 26.09 9.00 20.10
C GLU A 216 26.88 8.10 21.05
N LYS A 217 27.13 6.85 20.62
CA LYS A 217 28.02 5.90 21.29
C LYS A 217 29.32 5.73 20.49
N ASP A 218 30.23 4.95 21.04
CA ASP A 218 31.52 4.65 20.41
C ASP A 218 31.33 3.82 19.13
N GLU A 219 30.52 2.76 19.19
CA GLU A 219 30.35 1.78 18.11
C GLU A 219 29.10 2.00 17.24
N PHE A 220 28.14 2.78 17.73
CA PHE A 220 26.90 3.06 17.02
C PHE A 220 26.34 4.44 17.36
N VAL A 221 25.38 4.87 16.56
CA VAL A 221 24.60 6.10 16.78
C VAL A 221 23.12 5.76 16.66
N VAL A 222 22.31 6.36 17.52
CA VAL A 222 20.86 6.18 17.54
C VAL A 222 20.20 7.48 17.13
N TYR A 223 19.27 7.40 16.18
CA TYR A 223 18.37 8.49 15.82
C TYR A 223 16.97 8.18 16.34
N ALA A 224 16.31 9.19 16.91
CA ALA A 224 14.91 9.07 17.32
C ALA A 224 13.98 9.81 16.36
N ASP A 225 12.81 9.21 16.12
CA ASP A 225 11.68 9.81 15.41
C ASP A 225 10.53 10.11 16.39
N PRO A 226 10.39 11.37 16.83
CA PRO A 226 9.32 11.81 17.72
C PRO A 226 8.06 12.27 16.98
N ARG A 227 7.89 11.99 15.68
CA ARG A 227 6.75 12.56 14.93
C ARG A 227 5.42 11.84 15.16
N GLN A 228 5.45 10.52 15.31
CA GLN A 228 4.27 9.68 15.40
C GLN A 228 3.63 9.68 16.81
N PHE A 229 2.35 10.00 16.94
CA PHE A 229 1.64 9.87 18.22
C PHE A 229 1.60 8.43 18.75
N GLY A 230 1.82 8.27 20.05
CA GLY A 230 1.69 7.00 20.76
C GLY A 230 3.02 6.24 20.93
N ARG A 231 4.06 6.58 20.17
CA ARG A 231 5.39 5.95 20.27
C ARG A 231 6.52 6.80 19.72
N ILE A 232 7.72 6.57 20.21
CA ILE A 232 8.95 7.14 19.65
C ILE A 232 9.70 5.98 19.00
N GLU A 233 9.98 6.09 17.71
CA GLU A 233 10.76 5.10 16.97
C GLU A 233 12.25 5.46 17.06
N PHE A 234 13.10 4.44 17.10
CA PHE A 234 14.55 4.58 17.16
C PHE A 234 15.19 3.73 16.08
N THR A 235 16.15 4.30 15.37
CA THR A 235 16.98 3.57 14.40
C THR A 235 18.43 3.57 14.87
N VAL A 236 19.07 2.41 14.84
CA VAL A 236 20.44 2.21 15.34
C VAL A 236 21.38 1.93 14.18
N TRP A 237 22.48 2.67 14.11
CA TRP A 237 23.41 2.66 12.99
C TRP A 237 24.85 2.44 13.45
N LYS A 238 25.56 1.52 12.79
CA LYS A 238 26.95 1.18 13.05
C LYS A 238 27.88 2.33 12.68
N LYS A 239 28.81 2.66 13.58
CA LYS A 239 29.92 3.60 13.35
C LYS A 239 31.17 2.84 12.89
N PRO A 240 32.09 3.50 12.15
CA PRO A 240 31.98 4.87 11.65
C PRO A 240 30.94 5.01 10.52
N LEU A 241 30.18 6.09 10.54
CA LEU A 241 29.27 6.40 9.43
C LEU A 241 30.08 6.83 8.20
N PRO A 242 29.78 6.29 7.00
CA PRO A 242 30.37 6.77 5.76
C PRO A 242 30.13 8.27 5.53
N LYS A 243 31.14 8.97 4.98
CA LYS A 243 31.03 10.39 4.62
C LYS A 243 30.05 10.67 3.48
N ARG A 244 29.71 9.64 2.69
CA ARG A 244 28.75 9.71 1.58
C ARG A 244 27.75 8.59 1.75
N THR A 245 26.51 8.81 1.34
CA THR A 245 25.46 7.78 1.35
C THR A 245 25.95 6.55 0.57
N PRO A 246 26.11 5.39 1.25
CA PRO A 246 26.54 4.17 0.58
C PRO A 246 25.39 3.58 -0.25
N SER A 247 25.72 2.83 -1.31
CA SER A 247 24.72 2.12 -2.12
C SER A 247 23.88 1.12 -1.32
N HIS A 248 24.42 0.63 -0.20
CA HIS A 248 23.77 -0.32 0.69
C HIS A 248 23.73 0.22 2.13
N ALA A 249 23.06 1.36 2.33
CA ALA A 249 22.87 1.97 3.64
C ALA A 249 22.33 1.00 4.70
N TYR A 250 21.43 0.09 4.33
CA TYR A 250 20.89 -0.93 5.23
C TYR A 250 21.96 -1.79 5.93
N LYS A 251 23.16 -1.98 5.34
CA LYS A 251 24.26 -2.73 5.98
C LYS A 251 24.83 -2.04 7.22
N TYR A 252 24.61 -0.72 7.33
CA TYR A 252 24.99 0.07 8.49
C TYR A 252 23.86 0.13 9.53
N ARG A 253 22.62 -0.24 9.19
CA ARG A 253 21.52 -0.29 10.14
C ARG A 253 21.61 -1.57 10.96
N ILE A 254 21.85 -1.45 12.26
CA ILE A 254 21.90 -2.58 13.20
C ILE A 254 20.49 -3.06 13.51
N GLY A 255 19.55 -2.13 13.67
CA GLY A 255 18.17 -2.45 13.99
C GLY A 255 17.31 -1.21 14.23
N SER A 256 16.10 -1.45 14.67
CA SER A 256 15.16 -0.42 15.12
C SER A 256 14.26 -0.96 16.21
N PHE A 257 13.80 -0.06 17.08
CA PHE A 257 12.85 -0.38 18.15
C PHE A 257 12.02 0.85 18.48
N HIS A 258 10.97 0.69 19.28
CA HIS A 258 10.15 1.81 19.74
C HIS A 258 9.95 1.80 21.25
N ILE A 259 9.60 2.96 21.78
CA ILE A 259 9.12 3.15 23.14
C ILE A 259 7.73 3.79 23.07
N LEU A 260 6.76 3.20 23.76
CA LEU A 260 5.39 3.72 23.80
C LEU A 260 5.29 4.94 24.72
N ASP A 261 4.46 5.91 24.34
CA ASP A 261 4.18 7.10 25.16
C ASP A 261 3.51 6.74 26.48
N THR A 262 2.77 5.63 26.51
CA THR A 262 2.09 5.11 27.72
C THR A 262 3.05 4.62 28.80
N TRP A 263 4.32 4.38 28.46
CA TRP A 263 5.33 3.99 29.44
C TRP A 263 5.81 5.21 30.20
N LYS A 264 5.64 5.24 31.52
CA LYS A 264 6.01 6.41 32.37
C LYS A 264 7.24 6.18 33.24
N ASN A 265 7.48 4.94 33.68
CA ASN A 265 8.55 4.62 34.61
C ASN A 265 9.74 3.98 33.89
N ASP A 266 10.95 4.26 34.40
CA ASP A 266 12.23 3.68 33.98
C ASP A 266 12.52 3.82 32.48
N LEU A 267 12.18 4.97 31.89
CA LEU A 267 12.33 5.21 30.46
C LEU A 267 13.75 4.98 29.98
N LYS A 268 14.72 5.57 30.68
CA LYS A 268 16.13 5.41 30.39
C LYS A 268 16.57 3.94 30.41
N LYS A 269 16.19 3.19 31.44
CA LYS A 269 16.53 1.76 31.55
C LYS A 269 15.89 0.93 30.44
N LYS A 270 14.65 1.24 30.05
CA LYS A 270 13.94 0.56 28.95
C LYS A 270 14.56 0.86 27.60
N TYR A 271 15.05 2.09 27.40
CA TYR A 271 15.81 2.50 26.24
C TYR A 271 17.15 1.76 26.17
N GLU A 272 17.95 1.81 27.24
CA GLU A 272 19.26 1.15 27.31
C GLU A 272 19.16 -0.37 27.11
N ALA A 273 18.12 -1.02 27.66
CA ALA A 273 17.90 -2.46 27.49
C ALA A 273 17.57 -2.90 26.05
N ARG A 274 17.28 -1.97 25.14
CA ARG A 274 17.00 -2.22 23.72
C ARG A 274 18.16 -1.87 22.80
N LEU A 275 19.19 -1.23 23.34
CA LEU A 275 20.40 -0.96 22.58
C LEU A 275 21.17 -2.26 22.31
N PRO A 276 21.93 -2.35 21.21
CA PRO A 276 22.85 -3.46 20.99
C PRO A 276 23.81 -3.62 22.18
N ALA A 277 24.12 -4.87 22.53
CA ALA A 277 25.15 -5.15 23.52
C ALA A 277 26.51 -4.59 23.06
N ARG A 278 27.32 -4.13 24.01
CA ARG A 278 28.66 -3.56 23.76
C ARG A 278 29.72 -4.57 23.28
N ASP A 279 29.32 -5.83 23.04
CA ASP A 279 30.22 -6.93 22.70
C ASP A 279 29.97 -7.41 21.25
N MET A 280 30.07 -6.52 20.25
CA MET A 280 30.08 -6.87 18.82
C MET A 280 31.25 -6.29 18.03
#